data_AF-A0A2T0UZ17-F1
#
_entry.id   AF-A0A2T0UZ17-F1
#
_cell.length_a   1.000
_cell.length_b   1.000
_cell.length_c   1.000
_cell.angle_alpha   90.00
_cell.angle_beta   90.00
_cell.angle_gamma   90.00
#
_symmetry.space_group_name_H-M   'P 1'
#
loop_
_entity.id
_entity.type
_entity.pdbx_description
1 polymer ?
#
loop_
_entity_poly.entity_id
_entity_poly.type
_entity_poly.pdbx_seq_one_letter_code
_entity_poly.pdbx_strand_id
1 'polypeptide(L)'
;MRVRDFWRSAFSDDTRGWRYVMAMFFVWVPLGMFGAMAILGDEVWWDMLGWVLLAGLGWVIAWTVILRIHRRSEPGATVDLTPWRPLAVPNLMMVAGFVGCFLSVR
;
A
#
# COMPACT_ATOMS: atom_id res chain seq x y z
N MET A 1 -11.25 13.93 13.74
CA MET A 1 -11.90 13.44 12.50
C MET A 1 -12.38 12.01 12.72
N ARG A 2 -13.59 11.68 12.27
CA ARG A 2 -14.11 10.30 12.36
C ARG A 2 -13.70 9.55 11.09
N VAL A 3 -13.32 8.28 11.23
CA VAL A 3 -12.98 7.38 10.10
C VAL A 3 -14.06 7.40 9.01
N ARG A 4 -15.33 7.61 9.41
CA ARG A 4 -16.49 7.75 8.51
C ARG A 4 -16.33 8.86 7.46
N ASP A 5 -15.68 9.98 7.78
CA ASP A 5 -15.59 11.13 6.88
C ASP A 5 -14.58 10.90 5.75
N PHE A 6 -13.47 10.20 6.06
CA PHE A 6 -12.50 9.75 5.06
C PHE A 6 -13.15 8.83 4.02
N TRP A 7 -13.87 7.82 4.50
CA TRP A 7 -14.55 6.87 3.61
C TRP A 7 -15.59 7.57 2.75
N ARG A 8 -16.38 8.49 3.32
CA ARG A 8 -17.36 9.26 2.56
C ARG A 8 -16.70 10.07 1.44
N SER A 9 -15.55 10.68 1.71
CA SER A 9 -14.77 11.42 0.70
C SER A 9 -14.17 10.50 -0.36
N ALA A 10 -13.60 9.36 0.03
CA ALA A 10 -13.02 8.38 -0.91
C ALA A 10 -14.09 7.75 -1.83
N PHE A 11 -15.33 7.60 -1.34
CA PHE A 11 -16.46 7.13 -2.12
C PHE A 11 -17.05 8.21 -3.04
N SER A 12 -16.90 9.49 -2.69
CA SER A 12 -17.39 10.61 -3.52
C SER A 12 -16.39 11.09 -4.57
N ASP A 13 -15.12 10.69 -4.46
CA ASP A 13 -14.05 11.11 -5.37
C ASP A 13 -14.08 10.25 -6.64
N ASP A 14 -14.14 10.91 -7.80
CA ASP A 14 -14.33 10.27 -9.11
C ASP A 14 -13.31 9.17 -9.35
N THR A 15 -13.79 8.02 -9.85
CA THR A 15 -13.14 6.77 -10.34
C THR A 15 -11.67 6.45 -10.03
N ARG A 16 -10.74 7.41 -10.04
CA ARG A 16 -9.30 7.25 -9.74
C ARG A 16 -9.01 7.10 -8.24
N GLY A 17 -9.62 7.90 -7.37
CA GLY A 17 -9.37 7.86 -5.91
C GLY A 17 -9.84 6.54 -5.28
N TRP A 18 -11.07 6.13 -5.57
CA TRP A 18 -11.64 4.85 -5.12
C TRP A 18 -10.84 3.64 -5.63
N ARG A 19 -10.45 3.63 -6.91
CA ARG A 19 -9.63 2.55 -7.49
C ARG A 19 -8.29 2.40 -6.77
N TYR A 20 -7.68 3.51 -6.33
CA TYR A 20 -6.41 3.46 -5.60
C TYR A 20 -6.58 2.92 -4.18
N VAL A 21 -7.63 3.35 -3.47
CA VAL A 21 -7.97 2.80 -2.14
C VAL A 21 -8.21 1.30 -2.27
N MET A 22 -9.01 0.86 -3.24
CA MET A 22 -9.24 -0.56 -3.50
C MET A 22 -7.95 -1.29 -3.85
N ALA A 23 -7.11 -0.74 -4.73
CA ALA A 23 -5.82 -1.33 -5.07
C ALA A 23 -4.91 -1.48 -3.83
N MET A 24 -4.87 -0.49 -2.95
CA MET A 24 -4.14 -0.58 -1.68
C MET A 24 -4.73 -1.62 -0.71
N PHE A 25 -6.04 -1.89 -0.76
CA PHE A 25 -6.61 -3.02 -0.03
C PHE A 25 -6.20 -4.37 -0.62
N PHE A 26 -6.16 -4.49 -1.94
CA PHE A 26 -5.72 -5.72 -2.60
C PHE A 26 -4.26 -6.05 -2.36
N VAL A 27 -3.40 -5.07 -2.05
CA VAL A 27 -1.99 -5.28 -1.66
C VAL A 27 -1.83 -6.16 -0.41
N TRP A 28 -2.84 -6.25 0.47
CA TRP A 28 -2.82 -7.18 1.61
C TRP A 28 -2.74 -8.64 1.20
N VAL A 29 -3.35 -9.03 0.08
CA VAL A 29 -3.40 -10.42 -0.39
C VAL A 29 -1.99 -10.96 -0.68
N PRO A 30 -1.18 -10.33 -1.56
CA PRO A 30 0.17 -10.79 -1.81
C PRO A 30 1.08 -10.63 -0.58
N LEU A 31 0.93 -9.59 0.24
CA LEU A 31 1.70 -9.46 1.49
C LEU A 31 1.43 -10.63 2.45
N GLY A 32 0.17 -10.98 2.65
CA GLY A 32 -0.21 -12.11 3.50
C GLY A 32 0.25 -13.45 2.92
N MET A 33 0.11 -13.64 1.61
CA MET A 33 0.54 -14.85 0.91
C MET A 33 2.05 -15.06 1.03
N PHE A 34 2.86 -14.05 0.68
CA PHE A 34 4.31 -14.14 0.76
C PHE A 34 4.82 -14.17 2.20
N GLY A 35 4.16 -13.48 3.13
CA GLY A 35 4.47 -13.58 4.56
C GLY A 35 4.22 -14.99 5.10
N ALA A 36 3.11 -15.63 4.72
CA ALA A 36 2.82 -17.01 5.10
C ALA A 36 3.83 -17.98 4.48
N MET A 37 4.19 -17.82 3.20
CA MET A 37 5.23 -18.62 2.54
C MET A 37 6.59 -18.47 3.23
N ALA A 38 6.97 -17.25 3.63
CA ALA A 38 8.22 -17.01 4.34
C ALA A 38 8.27 -17.70 5.72
N ILE A 39 7.14 -17.77 6.43
CA ILE A 39 7.07 -18.40 7.76
C ILE A 39 6.99 -19.93 7.68
N LEU A 40 6.27 -20.45 6.68
CA LEU A 40 6.04 -21.88 6.51
C LEU A 40 7.12 -22.60 5.67
N GLY A 41 7.98 -21.85 4.99
CA GLY A 41 9.07 -22.39 4.18
C GLY A 41 10.35 -22.58 4.98
N ASP A 42 10.89 -23.81 4.98
CA ASP A 42 12.03 -24.19 5.82
C ASP A 42 13.39 -23.61 5.36
N GLU A 43 13.54 -23.18 4.10
CA GLU A 43 14.87 -22.85 3.52
C GLU A 43 15.08 -21.39 3.08
N VAL A 44 14.02 -20.58 2.91
CA VAL A 44 14.15 -19.22 2.29
C VAL A 44 13.53 -18.10 3.13
N TRP A 45 13.33 -18.35 4.42
CA TRP A 45 12.55 -17.49 5.29
C TRP A 45 13.09 -16.06 5.39
N TRP A 46 14.41 -15.87 5.54
CA TRP A 46 14.99 -14.54 5.74
C TRP A 46 14.94 -13.65 4.50
N ASP A 47 15.28 -14.18 3.33
CA ASP A 47 15.29 -13.41 2.08
C ASP A 47 13.87 -12.98 1.72
N MET A 48 12.92 -13.92 1.80
CA MET A 48 11.52 -13.64 1.51
C MET A 48 10.89 -12.69 2.53
N LEU A 49 11.19 -12.86 3.82
CA LEU A 49 10.70 -11.97 4.89
C LEU A 49 11.21 -10.54 4.70
N GLY A 50 12.49 -10.36 4.34
CA GLY A 50 13.06 -9.04 4.07
C GLY A 50 12.33 -8.29 2.95
N TRP A 51 11.99 -9.00 1.87
CA TRP A 51 11.24 -8.45 0.76
C TRP A 51 9.76 -8.15 1.10
N VAL A 52 9.12 -9.01 1.88
CA VAL A 52 7.76 -8.77 2.41
C VAL A 52 7.73 -7.53 3.30
N LEU A 53 8.73 -7.37 4.17
CA LEU A 53 8.86 -6.21 5.04
C LEU A 53 9.08 -4.92 4.24
N LEU A 54 9.89 -4.97 3.18
CA LEU A 54 10.08 -3.83 2.27
C LEU A 54 8.76 -3.42 1.60
N ALA A 55 8.00 -4.38 1.07
CA ALA A 55 6.71 -4.12 0.47
C ALA A 55 5.69 -3.59 1.49
N GLY A 56 5.66 -4.18 2.70
CA GLY A 56 4.81 -3.74 3.80
C GLY A 56 5.12 -2.33 4.25
N LEU A 57 6.40 -1.97 4.34
CA LEU A 57 6.82 -0.60 4.67
C LEU A 57 6.41 0.39 3.58
N GLY A 58 6.61 0.05 2.32
CA GLY A 58 6.11 0.86 1.19
C GLY A 58 4.60 1.10 1.29
N TRP A 59 3.84 0.05 1.58
CA TRP A 59 2.39 0.15 1.77
C TRP A 59 2.00 1.06 2.95
N VAL A 60 2.65 0.94 4.10
CA VAL A 60 2.40 1.83 5.26
C VAL A 60 2.72 3.30 4.94
N ILE A 61 3.83 3.56 4.22
CA ILE A 61 4.21 4.92 3.84
C ILE A 61 3.19 5.51 2.86
N ALA A 62 2.72 4.73 1.88
CA ALA A 62 1.67 5.16 0.96
C ALA A 62 0.38 5.57 1.70
N TRP A 63 -0.09 4.75 2.66
CA TRP A 63 -1.22 5.11 3.51
C TRP A 63 -0.98 6.38 4.31
N THR A 64 0.21 6.52 4.88
CA THR A 64 0.57 7.70 5.66
C THR A 64 0.53 8.97 4.80
N VAL A 65 1.02 8.91 3.56
CA VAL A 65 0.96 10.02 2.60
C VAL A 65 -0.49 10.37 2.28
N ILE A 66 -1.31 9.39 1.91
CA ILE A 66 -2.72 9.61 1.54
C ILE A 66 -3.50 10.22 2.71
N LEU A 67 -3.34 9.69 3.91
CA LEU A 67 -3.98 10.21 5.12
C LEU A 67 -3.50 11.62 5.46
N ARG A 68 -2.21 11.94 5.26
CA ARG A 68 -1.67 13.29 5.48
C ARG A 68 -2.21 14.29 4.48
N ILE A 69 -2.28 13.92 3.20
CA ILE A 69 -2.80 14.78 2.14
C ILE A 69 -4.27 15.07 2.40
N HIS A 70 -5.06 14.03 2.64
CA HIS A 70 -6.47 14.18 2.97
C HIS A 70 -6.70 15.04 4.22
N ARG A 71 -5.88 14.90 5.28
CA ARG A 71 -5.97 15.72 6.50
C ARG A 71 -5.61 17.20 6.29
N ARG A 72 -4.83 17.53 5.26
CA ARG A 72 -4.42 18.90 4.95
C ARG A 72 -5.40 19.60 4.02
N SER A 73 -6.32 18.87 3.40
CA SER A 73 -7.32 19.42 2.50
C SER A 73 -8.52 19.97 3.25
N GLU A 74 -9.14 21.00 2.67
CA GLU A 74 -10.34 21.62 3.25
C GLU A 74 -11.52 20.63 3.26
N PRO A 75 -12.42 20.70 4.27
CA PRO A 75 -13.61 19.85 4.32
C PRO A 75 -14.47 20.03 3.07
N GLY A 76 -14.67 18.96 2.29
CA GLY A 76 -15.45 18.98 1.06
C GLY A 76 -14.65 19.28 -0.22
N ALA A 77 -13.34 19.55 -0.12
CA ALA A 77 -12.48 19.63 -1.29
C ALA A 77 -12.29 18.24 -1.92
N THR A 78 -12.36 18.16 -3.25
CA THR A 78 -11.90 16.99 -4.01
C THR A 78 -10.38 16.92 -3.90
N VAL A 79 -9.88 15.86 -3.26
CA VAL A 79 -8.46 15.70 -2.95
C VAL A 79 -7.89 14.70 -3.94
N ASP A 80 -6.90 15.08 -4.74
CA ASP A 80 -6.15 14.09 -5.52
C ASP A 80 -5.41 13.14 -4.57
N LEU A 81 -5.95 11.94 -4.40
CA LEU A 81 -5.36 10.84 -3.62
C LEU A 81 -4.28 10.08 -4.41
N THR A 82 -4.00 10.48 -5.65
CA THR A 82 -2.96 9.91 -6.53
C THR A 82 -1.80 10.86 -6.88
N PRO A 83 -1.22 11.61 -5.92
CA PRO A 83 -0.12 12.49 -6.25
C PRO A 83 1.11 11.64 -6.58
N TRP A 84 1.51 11.67 -7.86
CA TRP A 84 2.60 10.88 -8.42
C TRP A 84 3.91 11.00 -7.64
N ARG A 85 4.28 12.23 -7.25
CA ARG A 85 5.57 12.52 -6.59
C ARG A 85 5.72 11.87 -5.21
N PRO A 86 4.81 12.07 -4.24
CA PRO A 86 4.96 11.49 -2.91
C PRO A 86 4.64 9.98 -2.86
N LEU A 87 3.97 9.41 -3.86
CA LEU A 87 3.68 7.98 -3.94
C LEU A 87 4.70 7.17 -4.74
N ALA A 88 5.59 7.81 -5.49
CA ALA A 88 6.62 7.12 -6.29
C ALA A 88 7.51 6.20 -5.43
N VAL A 89 8.05 6.73 -4.32
CA VAL A 89 8.93 5.96 -3.42
C VAL A 89 8.19 4.76 -2.79
N PRO A 90 7.01 4.94 -2.17
CA PRO A 90 6.18 3.83 -1.70
C PRO A 90 5.89 2.76 -2.77
N ASN A 91 5.53 3.19 -3.98
CA ASN A 91 5.21 2.26 -5.07
C ASN A 91 6.44 1.47 -5.51
N LEU A 92 7.59 2.11 -5.62
CA LEU A 92 8.85 1.42 -5.94
C LEU A 92 9.22 0.40 -4.86
N MET A 93 9.03 0.72 -3.57
CA MET A 93 9.27 -0.22 -2.47
C MET A 93 8.34 -1.44 -2.55
N MET A 94 7.05 -1.22 -2.83
CA MET A 94 6.08 -2.31 -3.01
C MET A 94 6.44 -3.20 -4.20
N VAL A 95 6.75 -2.60 -5.36
CA VAL A 95 7.13 -3.36 -6.56
C VAL A 95 8.43 -4.13 -6.35
N ALA A 96 9.47 -3.48 -5.81
CA ALA A 96 10.74 -4.14 -5.53
C ALA A 96 10.58 -5.28 -4.51
N GLY A 97 9.80 -5.06 -3.45
CA GLY A 97 9.50 -6.10 -2.47
C GLY A 97 8.76 -7.29 -3.08
N PHE A 98 7.74 -7.08 -3.91
CA PHE A 98 7.06 -8.20 -4.57
C PHE A 98 7.95 -8.95 -5.55
N VAL A 99 8.71 -8.24 -6.38
CA VAL A 99 9.68 -8.87 -7.29
C VAL A 99 10.71 -9.68 -6.51
N GLY A 100 11.24 -9.13 -5.42
CA GLY A 100 12.16 -9.83 -4.52
C GLY A 100 11.53 -11.11 -3.94
N CYS A 101 10.29 -11.04 -3.45
CA CYS A 101 9.57 -12.22 -2.97
C CYS A 101 9.46 -13.31 -4.04
N PHE A 102 9.10 -12.95 -5.28
CA PHE A 102 9.02 -13.90 -6.38
C PHE A 102 10.37 -14.53 -6.74
N LEU A 103 11.46 -13.76 -6.70
CA LEU A 103 12.80 -14.26 -6.98
C LEU A 103 13.38 -15.13 -5.86
N SER A 104 12.84 -15.01 -4.65
CA SER A 104 13.15 -15.86 -3.49
C SER A 104 12.41 -17.19 -3.51
N VAL A 105 11.38 -17.39 -4.34
CA VAL A 105 10.79 -18.71 -4.54
C VAL A 105 11.73 -19.53 -5.42
N ARG A 106 12.53 -20.40 -4.80
CA ARG A 106 13.43 -21.36 -5.46
C ARG A 106 13.18 -22.76 -4.95
#